data_AF-A0A1A5NZQ1-F1
#
_entry.id   AF-A0A1A5NZQ1-F1
#
_cell.length_a   1.000
_cell.length_b   1.000
_cell.length_c   1.000
_cell.angle_alpha   90.00
_cell.angle_beta   90.00
_cell.angle_gamma   90.00
#
_symmetry.space_group_name_H-M   'P 1'
#
loop_
_entity.id
_entity.type
_entity.pdbx_description
1 polymer ?
#
loop_
_entity_poly.entity_id
_entity_poly.type
_entity_poly.pdbx_seq_one_letter_code
_entity_poly.pdbx_strand_id
1 'polypeptide(L)'
;MTALPVPHPLGKATVPNDPASLDDHDRRLISRELNSRAPWLDPEEPVTPGHVLRAAGRGGDPGAVGSRLTELGYRAPPNSWPRSPTTT
;
A
#
# COMPACT_ATOMS: atom_id res chain seq x y z
N MET A 1 -17.26 -24.80 -2.65
CA MET A 1 -16.03 -24.17 -2.11
C MET A 1 -16.24 -22.67 -2.20
N THR A 2 -16.56 -22.09 -1.05
CA THR A 2 -17.19 -20.77 -0.91
C THR A 2 -16.16 -19.64 -1.06
N ALA A 3 -16.23 -18.88 -2.14
CA ALA A 3 -15.73 -17.51 -2.15
C ALA A 3 -16.90 -16.61 -1.71
N LEU A 4 -16.81 -16.08 -0.49
CA LEU A 4 -17.78 -15.17 0.10
C LEU A 4 -18.11 -14.01 -0.86
N PRO A 5 -19.37 -13.56 -0.93
CA PRO A 5 -19.69 -12.28 -1.56
C PRO A 5 -18.94 -11.21 -0.77
N VAL A 6 -18.03 -10.48 -1.42
CA VAL A 6 -17.36 -9.34 -0.81
C VAL A 6 -18.47 -8.35 -0.44
N PRO A 7 -18.72 -8.05 0.86
CA PRO A 7 -19.68 -7.03 1.20
C PRO A 7 -19.09 -5.71 0.68
N HIS A 8 -19.74 -5.11 -0.31
CA HIS A 8 -19.53 -3.72 -0.65
C HIS A 8 -20.02 -2.88 0.55
N PRO A 9 -19.15 -2.19 1.31
CA PRO A 9 -19.64 -1.17 2.22
C PRO A 9 -20.24 -0.02 1.39
N LEU A 10 -21.49 0.26 1.72
CA LEU A 10 -22.29 1.40 1.33
C LEU A 10 -21.51 2.74 1.36
N GLY A 11 -21.70 3.53 0.31
CA GLY A 11 -21.88 4.98 0.46
C GLY A 11 -20.69 5.87 0.16
N LYS A 12 -20.66 6.40 -1.08
CA LYS A 12 -20.25 7.79 -1.41
C LYS A 12 -19.07 8.40 -0.62
N ALA A 13 -18.00 7.65 -0.39
CA ALA A 13 -16.71 8.31 -0.23
C ALA A 13 -16.19 8.51 -1.65
N THR A 14 -16.16 9.76 -2.09
CA THR A 14 -15.19 10.20 -3.09
C THR A 14 -13.79 9.94 -2.50
N VAL A 15 -13.37 8.68 -2.43
CA VAL A 15 -12.03 8.32 -1.97
C VAL A 15 -11.08 8.92 -2.99
N PRO A 16 -10.15 9.81 -2.61
CA PRO A 16 -9.24 10.47 -3.56
C PRO A 16 -8.29 9.53 -4.32
N ASN A 17 -8.42 8.21 -4.16
CA ASN A 17 -7.46 7.22 -4.60
C ASN A 17 -8.16 5.94 -5.07
N ASP A 18 -8.97 6.06 -6.14
CA ASP A 18 -9.58 4.91 -6.81
C ASP A 18 -8.50 3.95 -7.37
N PRO A 19 -8.50 2.66 -7.00
CA PRO A 19 -7.45 1.72 -7.42
C PRO A 19 -7.50 1.40 -8.92
N ALA A 20 -8.63 1.63 -9.60
CA ALA A 20 -8.74 1.40 -11.04
C ALA A 20 -8.03 2.50 -11.85
N SER A 21 -7.85 3.69 -11.28
CA SER A 21 -7.14 4.82 -11.86
C SER A 21 -5.62 4.76 -11.66
N LEU A 22 -5.14 3.87 -10.79
CA LEU A 22 -3.72 3.66 -10.51
C LEU A 22 -3.04 2.74 -11.52
N ASP A 23 -1.76 3.01 -11.78
CA ASP A 23 -0.88 2.11 -12.53
C ASP A 23 -0.70 0.76 -11.81
N ASP A 24 -0.30 -0.29 -12.54
CA ASP A 24 -0.09 -1.62 -11.96
C ASP A 24 0.89 -1.60 -10.77
N HIS A 25 1.91 -0.75 -10.85
CA HIS A 25 2.88 -0.58 -9.77
C HIS A 25 2.22 -0.05 -8.49
N ASP A 26 1.43 1.02 -8.60
CA ASP A 26 0.75 1.63 -7.45
C ASP A 26 -0.34 0.71 -6.91
N ARG A 27 -1.09 0.04 -7.79
CA ARG A 27 -2.06 -1.00 -7.43
C ARG A 27 -1.41 -2.14 -6.65
N ARG A 28 -0.17 -2.49 -7.00
CA ARG A 28 0.60 -3.48 -6.26
C ARG A 28 0.95 -2.99 -4.88
N LEU A 29 1.34 -1.73 -4.72
CA LEU A 29 1.69 -1.15 -3.41
C LEU A 29 0.49 -1.10 -2.47
N ILE A 30 -0.70 -0.78 -2.98
CA ILE A 30 -1.93 -0.69 -2.17
C ILE A 30 -2.62 -2.04 -1.97
N SER A 31 -2.16 -3.12 -2.60
CA SER A 31 -2.71 -4.47 -2.44
C SER A 31 -2.09 -5.15 -1.23
N ARG A 32 -2.89 -5.72 -0.31
CA ARG A 32 -2.38 -6.43 0.88
C ARG A 32 -1.43 -7.58 0.57
N GLU A 33 -1.60 -8.22 -0.59
CA GLU A 33 -0.77 -9.34 -1.03
C GLU A 33 0.30 -8.93 -2.06
N LEU A 34 0.38 -7.63 -2.39
CA LEU A 34 1.26 -7.10 -3.42
C LEU A 34 1.05 -7.80 -4.77
N ASN A 35 -0.20 -8.13 -5.08
CA ASN A 35 -0.58 -8.88 -6.29
C ASN A 35 -1.42 -8.03 -7.26
N SER A 36 -1.48 -6.71 -7.04
CA SER A 36 -2.30 -5.78 -7.81
C SER A 36 -3.80 -6.15 -7.80
N ARG A 37 -4.23 -6.90 -6.78
CA ARG A 37 -5.62 -7.35 -6.60
C ARG A 37 -6.10 -7.01 -5.20
N ALA A 38 -7.43 -6.98 -5.09
CA ALA A 38 -8.10 -6.95 -3.81
C ALA A 38 -7.68 -8.17 -2.95
N PRO A 39 -7.60 -7.99 -1.62
CA PRO A 39 -8.04 -6.80 -0.90
C PRO A 39 -7.00 -5.67 -0.87
N TRP A 40 -7.48 -4.44 -1.07
CA TRP A 40 -6.69 -3.22 -0.95
C TRP A 40 -6.42 -2.86 0.52
N LEU A 41 -5.44 -2.00 0.76
CA LEU A 41 -5.18 -1.35 2.03
C LEU A 41 -6.29 -0.33 2.32
N ASP A 42 -6.65 -0.21 3.59
CA ASP A 42 -7.57 0.81 4.07
C ASP A 42 -6.83 2.13 4.28
N PRO A 43 -7.26 3.25 3.69
CA PRO A 43 -6.60 4.54 3.87
C PRO A 43 -6.73 5.09 5.30
N GLU A 44 -7.76 4.64 6.04
CA GLU A 44 -7.97 5.01 7.45
C GLU A 44 -7.00 4.27 8.40
N GLU A 45 -6.44 3.13 7.96
CA GLU A 45 -5.52 2.33 8.76
C GLU A 45 -4.06 2.64 8.37
N PRO A 46 -3.15 2.86 9.34
CA PRO A 46 -1.74 3.05 9.03
C PRO A 46 -1.15 1.81 8.37
N VAL A 47 -0.44 2.00 7.25
CA VAL A 47 0.21 0.92 6.53
C VAL A 47 1.31 0.32 7.41
N THR A 48 1.24 -0.98 7.63
CA THR A 48 2.20 -1.64 8.51
C THR A 48 3.62 -1.61 7.94
N PRO A 49 4.65 -1.47 8.79
CA PRO A 49 6.03 -1.57 8.36
C PRO A 49 6.34 -2.84 7.55
N GLY A 50 5.82 -3.99 8.00
CA GLY A 50 6.03 -5.27 7.29
C GLY A 50 5.55 -5.24 5.84
N HIS A 51 4.49 -4.47 5.54
CA HIS A 51 3.98 -4.29 4.19
C HIS A 51 4.96 -3.51 3.30
N VAL A 52 5.44 -2.38 3.81
CA VAL A 52 6.41 -1.52 3.12
C VAL A 52 7.71 -2.29 2.81
N LEU A 53 8.22 -3.05 3.78
CA LEU A 53 9.42 -3.88 3.58
C LEU A 53 9.19 -4.99 2.55
N ARG A 54 8.01 -5.64 2.57
CA ARG A 54 7.69 -6.69 1.61
C ARG A 54 7.54 -6.14 0.19
N ALA A 55 6.98 -4.94 0.05
CA ALA A 55 6.92 -4.22 -1.23
C ALA A 55 8.32 -3.85 -1.74
N ALA A 56 9.15 -3.29 -0.87
CA ALA A 56 10.54 -2.95 -1.16
C ALA A 56 11.37 -4.17 -1.58
N GLY A 57 11.19 -5.32 -0.90
CA GLY A 57 11.87 -6.58 -1.23
C GLY A 57 11.61 -7.12 -2.64
N ARG A 58 10.65 -6.57 -3.38
CA ARG A 58 10.38 -6.92 -4.79
C ARG A 58 11.09 -6.03 -5.82
N GLY A 59 11.96 -5.11 -5.37
CA GLY A 59 12.79 -4.28 -6.25
C GLY A 59 12.67 -2.77 -6.02
N GLY A 60 12.24 -2.34 -4.83
CA GLY A 60 12.12 -0.94 -4.47
C GLY A 60 12.81 -0.61 -3.14
N ASP A 61 12.90 0.67 -2.82
CA ASP A 61 13.38 1.16 -1.53
C ASP A 61 12.18 1.33 -0.57
N PRO A 62 12.26 0.91 0.71
CA PRO A 62 11.16 1.07 1.66
C PRO A 62 10.79 2.54 1.92
N GLY A 63 11.76 3.46 1.82
CA GLY A 63 11.50 4.89 1.86
C GLY A 63 10.73 5.36 0.62
N ALA A 64 11.13 4.93 -0.59
CA ALA A 64 10.40 5.23 -1.82
C ALA A 64 8.96 4.69 -1.80
N VAL A 65 8.77 3.45 -1.32
CA VAL A 65 7.44 2.85 -1.15
C VAL A 65 6.58 3.64 -0.15
N GLY A 66 7.15 4.00 1.00
CA GLY A 66 6.45 4.81 2.01
C GLY A 66 6.06 6.19 1.50
N SER A 67 6.96 6.87 0.79
CA SER A 67 6.67 8.14 0.12
C SER A 67 5.53 7.97 -0.89
N ARG A 68 5.59 6.96 -1.76
CA ARG A 68 4.56 6.71 -2.77
C ARG A 68 3.19 6.44 -2.16
N LEU A 69 3.15 5.62 -1.10
CA LEU A 69 1.90 5.38 -0.35
C LEU A 69 1.35 6.68 0.26
N THR A 70 2.22 7.55 0.77
CA THR A 70 1.82 8.86 1.31
C THR A 70 1.28 9.80 0.21
N GLU A 71 1.89 9.80 -0.97
CA GLU A 71 1.40 10.54 -2.15
C GLU A 71 0.02 10.05 -2.60
N LEU A 72 -0.23 8.74 -2.47
CA LEU A 72 -1.53 8.10 -2.74
C LEU A 72 -2.57 8.33 -1.61
N GLY A 73 -2.22 9.09 -0.58
CA GLY A 73 -3.12 9.40 0.53
C GLY A 73 -3.20 8.34 1.62
N TYR A 74 -2.32 7.32 1.60
CA TYR A 74 -2.21 6.34 2.67
C TYR A 74 -1.31 6.84 3.79
N ARG A 75 -1.65 6.46 5.03
CA ARG A 75 -0.82 6.76 6.19
C ARG A 75 0.31 5.74 6.32
N ALA A 76 1.40 5.94 5.57
CA ALA A 76 2.61 5.16 5.72
C ALA A 76 3.48 5.69 6.87
N PRO A 77 4.28 4.82 7.53
CA PRO A 77 5.25 5.28 8.51
C PRO A 77 6.26 6.23 7.84
N PRO A 78 6.65 7.32 8.51
CA PRO A 78 7.60 8.27 7.95
C PRO A 78 8.89 7.56 7.57
N ASN A 79 9.57 8.06 6.53
CA ASN A 79 10.75 7.48 5.88
C ASN A 79 12.00 7.25 6.78
N SER A 80 11.85 7.26 8.11
CA SER A 80 12.81 6.88 9.14
C SER A 80 13.11 5.38 9.16
N TRP A 81 12.90 4.69 8.04
CA TRP A 81 13.44 3.37 7.81
C TRP A 81 14.96 3.45 7.92
N PRO A 82 15.62 2.52 8.62
CA PRO A 82 17.06 2.40 8.51
C PRO A 82 17.36 2.06 7.04
N ARG A 83 17.68 3.08 6.25
CA ARG A 83 18.49 2.91 5.05
C ARG A 83 19.68 2.09 5.55
N SER A 84 19.94 0.95 4.91
CA SER A 84 21.00 -0.01 5.25
C SER A 84 22.14 0.64 6.02
N PRO A 85 22.59 0.04 7.14
CA PRO A 85 23.40 0.71 8.15
C PRO A 85 24.48 1.54 7.46
N THR A 86 24.53 2.82 7.78
CA THR A 86 25.62 3.72 7.42
C THR A 86 26.91 3.03 7.84
N THR A 87 27.58 2.37 6.90
CA THR A 87 28.95 1.89 7.14
C THR A 87 29.78 3.15 7.35
N THR A 88 30.25 3.28 8.59
CA THR A 88 31.30 4.18 9.07
C THR A 88 32.42 4.37 8.07
#